data_AF-A0A0G1CCR4-F1
#
_entry.id   AF-A0A0G1CCR4-F1
#
_cell.length_a   1.000
_cell.length_b   1.000
_cell.length_c   1.000
_cell.angle_alpha   90.00
_cell.angle_beta   90.00
_cell.angle_gamma   90.00
#
_symmetry.space_group_name_H-M   'P 1'
#
loop_
_entity.id
_entity.type
_entity.pdbx_description
1 polymer ?
#
loop_
_entity_poly.entity_id
_entity_poly.type
_entity_poly.pdbx_seq_one_letter_code
_entity_poly.pdbx_strand_id
1 'polypeptide(L)' 'SDDETQVEIYLDNKLLNTVSVNTDRLYDLIKLDAPGAHELKLKFLNSGTQIYAFTFG' A
#
# COMPACT_ATOMS: atom_id res chain seq x y z
N SER A 1 -16.36 -11.98 10.22
CA SER A 1 -16.44 -10.95 9.17
C SER A 1 -15.07 -10.91 8.55
N ASP A 2 -14.98 -10.95 7.23
CA ASP A 2 -13.69 -10.69 6.57
C ASP A 2 -13.39 -9.22 6.84
N ASP A 3 -12.50 -8.96 7.80
CA ASP A 3 -12.22 -7.61 8.28
C ASP A 3 -11.39 -6.88 7.22
N GLU A 4 -12.10 -6.18 6.34
CA GLU A 4 -11.55 -5.29 5.34
C GLU A 4 -10.63 -4.26 6.01
N THR A 5 -9.33 -4.29 5.67
CA THR A 5 -8.38 -3.29 6.16
C THR A 5 -8.16 -2.22 5.11
N GLN A 6 -8.26 -0.96 5.51
CA GLN A 6 -7.90 0.16 4.66
C GLN A 6 -6.45 0.58 4.89
N VAL A 7 -5.71 0.74 3.79
CA VAL A 7 -4.31 1.17 3.80
C VAL A 7 -4.17 2.43 2.98
N GLU A 8 -3.77 3.53 3.61
CA GLU A 8 -3.39 4.76 2.93
C GLU A 8 -1.95 4.63 2.41
N ILE A 9 -1.78 4.92 1.12
CA ILE A 9 -0.51 4.88 0.39
C ILE A 9 -0.05 6.31 0.17
N TYR A 10 1.14 6.64 0.68
CA TYR A 10 1.78 7.94 0.49
C TYR A 10 3.04 7.78 -0.33
N LEU A 11 3.22 8.66 -1.32
CA LEU A 11 4.46 8.82 -2.07
C LEU A 11 4.99 10.23 -1.82
N ASP A 12 6.21 10.35 -1.31
CA ASP A 12 6.86 11.63 -0.99
C ASP A 12 5.97 12.53 -0.11
N ASN A 13 5.43 11.94 0.97
CA ASN A 13 4.49 12.55 1.92
C ASN A 13 3.14 13.01 1.35
N LYS A 14 2.85 12.76 0.07
CA LYS A 14 1.55 13.02 -0.54
C LYS A 14 0.70 11.76 -0.55
N LEU A 15 -0.55 11.86 -0.08
CA LEU A 15 -1.51 10.76 -0.21
C LEU A 15 -1.76 10.49 -1.69
N LEU A 16 -1.46 9.27 -2.12
CA LEU A 16 -1.62 8.81 -3.49
C LEU A 16 -2.92 8.01 -3.66
N ASN A 17 -3.18 7.08 -2.75
CA ASN A 17 -4.33 6.18 -2.86
C ASN A 17 -4.72 5.60 -1.48
N THR A 18 -5.92 5.04 -1.39
CA THR A 18 -6.37 4.18 -0.29
C THR A 18 -6.78 2.82 -0.86
N VAL A 19 -6.11 1.76 -0.41
CA VAL A 19 -6.35 0.39 -0.87
C VAL A 19 -7.12 -0.39 0.19
N SER A 20 -8.14 -1.12 -0.26
CA SER A 20 -8.87 -2.09 0.55
C SER A 20 -8.22 -3.47 0.42
N VAL A 21 -7.77 -4.01 1.55
CA VAL A 21 -7.13 -5.33 1.66
C VAL A 21 -8.13 -6.28 2.31
N ASN A 22 -8.49 -7.33 1.57
CA ASN A 22 -9.51 -8.30 1.96
C ASN A 22 -9.11 -9.75 1.66
N THR A 23 -8.02 -9.98 0.94
CA THR A 23 -7.52 -11.31 0.56
C THR A 23 -5.99 -11.28 0.47
N ASP A 24 -5.36 -12.43 0.71
CA ASP A 24 -3.91 -12.59 0.59
C ASP A 24 -3.51 -12.66 -0.90
N ARG A 25 -3.07 -11.54 -1.46
CA ARG A 25 -2.62 -11.43 -2.86
C ARG A 25 -1.64 -10.27 -3.03
N LEU A 26 -1.09 -10.14 -4.23
CA LEU A 26 -0.35 -8.94 -4.64
C LEU A 26 -1.31 -7.78 -4.92
N TYR A 27 -0.94 -6.60 -4.42
CA TYR A 27 -1.64 -5.34 -4.67
C TYR A 27 -0.66 -4.35 -5.28
N ASP A 28 -1.03 -3.77 -6.42
CA ASP A 28 -0.26 -2.71 -7.05
C ASP A 28 -0.45 -1.41 -6.28
N LEU A 29 0.59 -0.96 -5.58
CA LEU A 29 0.51 0.21 -4.69
C LEU A 29 0.87 1.52 -5.38
N ILE A 30 1.88 1.49 -6.25
CA ILE A 30 2.40 2.66 -6.96
C ILE A 30 2.74 2.30 -8.41
N LYS A 31 2.65 3.31 -9.28
CA LYS A 31 3.21 3.27 -10.63
C LYS A 31 3.92 4.60 -10.87
N LEU A 32 5.22 4.55 -11.12
CA LEU A 32 6.04 5.73 -11.36
C LEU A 32 6.14 6.00 -12.86
N ASP A 33 6.04 7.25 -13.26
CA ASP A 33 6.21 7.66 -14.67
C ASP A 33 7.70 7.66 -15.09
N ALA A 34 8.60 7.85 -14.12
CA ALA A 34 10.04 7.86 -14.32
C ALA A 34 10.76 7.19 -13.13
N PRO A 35 11.95 6.59 -13.36
CA PRO A 35 12.75 6.03 -12.27
C PRO A 35 13.28 7.15 -11.35
N GLY A 36 13.37 6.86 -10.06
CA GLY A 36 13.83 7.84 -9.07
C GLY A 36 13.84 7.27 -7.65
N ALA A 37 14.45 8.03 -6.74
CA ALA A 37 14.35 7.75 -5.31
C ALA A 37 13.09 8.42 -4.76
N HIS A 38 12.24 7.62 -4.12
CA HIS A 38 10.98 8.08 -3.53
C HIS A 38 10.78 7.45 -2.16
N GLU A 39 10.10 8.16 -1.27
CA GLU A 39 9.65 7.60 0.00
C GLU A 39 8.24 7.04 -0.14
N LEU A 40 8.10 5.72 0.02
CA LEU A 40 6.80 5.05 0.11
C LEU A 40 6.44 4.86 1.59
N LYS A 41 5.31 5.41 2.01
CA LYS A 41 4.76 5.22 3.36
C LYS A 41 3.37 4.58 3.28
N LEU A 42 3.19 3.52 4.06
CA LEU A 42 1.90 2.84 4.24
C LEU A 42 1.35 3.16 5.63
N LYS A 43 0.08 3.55 5.69
CA LYS A 43 -0.63 3.77 6.96
C LYS A 43 -1.87 2.88 7.02
N PHE A 44 -1.85 1.94 7.96
CA PHE A 44 -2.93 1.00 8.21
C PHE A 44 -3.97 1.68 9.10
N LEU A 45 -5.21 1.81 8.61
CA LEU A 45 -6.30 2.46 9.35
C LEU A 45 -6.99 1.51 10.34
N ASN A 46 -6.80 0.21 10.15
CA ASN A 46 -7.41 -0.86 10.93
C ASN A 46 -6.32 -1.89 11.28
N SER A 47 -6.44 -2.55 12.44
CA SER A 47 -5.53 -3.63 12.83
C SER A 47 -5.92 -4.95 12.15
N GLY A 48 -4.95 -5.84 11.92
CA GLY A 48 -5.18 -7.20 11.44
C GLY A 48 -4.47 -7.57 10.14
N THR A 49 -4.02 -6.59 9.37
CA THR A 49 -3.23 -6.84 8.15
C THR A 49 -1.78 -7.18 8.46
N GLN A 50 -1.27 -8.23 7.82
CA GLN A 50 0.14 -8.62 7.85
C GLN A 50 0.78 -8.33 6.49
N ILE A 51 1.97 -7.74 6.50
CA ILE A 51 2.76 -7.50 5.28
C ILE A 51 3.83 -8.57 5.18
N TYR A 52 3.90 -9.25 4.04
CA TYR A 52 4.87 -10.32 3.82
C TYR A 52 6.11 -9.86 3.05
N ALA A 53 5.94 -9.08 1.97
CA ALA A 53 7.04 -8.62 1.13
C ALA A 53 6.67 -7.39 0.29
N PHE A 54 7.69 -6.68 -0.18
CA PHE A 54 7.59 -5.70 -1.26
C PHE A 54 8.25 -6.26 -2.53
N THR A 55 7.56 -6.17 -3.65
CA THR A 55 8.09 -6.56 -4.96
C THR A 55 8.12 -5.34 -5.87
N PHE A 56 9.18 -5.20 -6.67
CA PHE A 56 9.37 -4.11 -7.64
C PHE A 56 9.57 -4.70 -9.03
N GLY A 57 9.07 -4.04 -10.07
CA GLY A 57 9.16 -4.47 -11.47
C GLY A 57 8.80 -3.36 -12.44
#